data_AF-A0A2E6H663-F1
#
_entry.id   AF-A0A2E6H663-F1
#
_cell.length_a   1.000
_cell.length_b   1.000
_cell.length_c   1.000
_cell.angle_alpha   90.00
_cell.angle_beta   90.00
_cell.angle_gamma   90.00
#
_symmetry.space_group_name_H-M   'P 1'
#
loop_
_entity.id
_entity.type
_entity.pdbx_description
1 polymer ?
#
loop_
_entity_poly.entity_id
_entity_poly.type
_entity_poly.pdbx_seq_one_letter_code
_entity_poly.pdbx_strand_id
1 'polypeptide(L)' 'MTEKKLSNHDYIFTLLTAVVKKNGGELRISEDELCKVSKLDLVKLLWDPEKSEVVLRVDAMIAPDTKYKN' A
#
# COMPACT_ATOMS: atom_id res chain seq x y z
N MET A 1 9.33 -7.98 13.70
CA MET A 1 7.89 -8.14 14.07
C MET A 1 7.00 -8.00 12.83
N THR A 2 7.45 -8.47 11.66
CA THR A 2 7.28 -7.64 10.45
C THR A 2 6.52 -8.31 9.30
N GLU A 3 6.59 -9.63 9.12
CA GLU A 3 5.92 -10.28 7.98
C GLU A 3 4.53 -10.83 8.34
N LYS A 4 4.39 -11.45 9.53
CA LYS A 4 3.14 -12.11 9.95
C LYS A 4 1.94 -11.19 10.16
N LYS A 5 2.16 -9.88 10.36
CA LYS A 5 1.09 -8.90 10.58
C LYS A 5 0.55 -8.30 9.28
N LEU A 6 1.34 -8.27 8.21
CA LEU A 6 0.95 -7.68 6.92
C LEU A 6 -0.05 -8.56 6.18
N SER A 7 0.02 -9.88 6.36
CA SER A 7 -0.93 -10.85 5.81
C SER A 7 -2.23 -10.95 6.62
N ASN A 8 -2.32 -10.27 7.76
CA ASN A 8 -3.52 -10.30 8.58
C ASN A 8 -4.51 -9.28 8.05
N HIS A 9 -5.63 -9.75 7.49
CA HIS A 9 -6.70 -8.91 6.96
C HIS A 9 -7.14 -7.82 7.96
N ASP A 10 -7.17 -8.12 9.25
CA ASP A 10 -7.56 -7.17 10.30
C ASP A 10 -6.61 -5.97 10.40
N TYR A 11 -5.31 -6.20 10.15
CA TYR A 11 -4.32 -5.14 10.17
C TYR A 11 -4.46 -4.22 8.95
N ILE A 12 -4.77 -4.78 7.78
CA ILE A 12 -5.04 -4.00 6.56
C ILE A 12 -6.28 -3.11 6.76
N PHE A 13 -7.37 -3.66 7.31
CA PHE A 13 -8.56 -2.86 7.61
C PHE A 13 -8.29 -1.78 8.67
N THR A 14 -7.44 -2.07 9.66
CA THR A 14 -7.02 -1.07 10.65
C THR A 14 -6.26 0.08 10.00
N LEU A 15 -5.31 -0.23 9.10
CA LEU A 15 -4.57 0.79 8.35
C LEU A 15 -5.49 1.61 7.44
N LEU A 16 -6.39 0.96 6.70
CA LEU A 16 -7.37 1.65 5.86
C LEU A 16 -8.23 2.60 6.70
N THR A 17 -8.73 2.13 7.84
CA THR A 17 -9.51 2.95 8.78
C THR A 17 -8.72 4.17 9.28
N ALA A 18 -7.44 3.99 9.61
CA ALA A 18 -6.57 5.08 10.02
C ALA A 18 -6.40 6.14 8.92
N VAL A 19 -6.23 5.71 7.67
CA VAL A 19 -6.12 6.62 6.51
C VAL A 19 -7.43 7.37 6.28
N VAL A 20 -8.59 6.69 6.36
CA VAL A 20 -9.91 7.33 6.24
C VAL A 20 -10.10 8.39 7.33
N LYS A 21 -9.80 8.07 8.59
CA LYS A 21 -9.87 9.03 9.70
C LYS A 21 -8.95 10.24 9.50
N LYS A 22 -7.72 10.01 9.02
CA LYS A 22 -6.76 11.09 8.72
C LYS A 22 -7.27 12.04 7.62
N ASN A 23 -8.10 11.57 6.70
CA ASN A 23 -8.69 12.36 5.62
C ASN A 23 -10.07 12.94 5.95
N GLY A 24 -10.43 13.06 7.24
CA GLY A 24 -11.69 13.67 7.66
C GLY A 24 -12.85 12.70 7.79
N GLY A 25 -12.58 11.39 7.82
CA GLY A 25 -13.58 10.35 8.11
C GLY A 25 -14.26 9.77 6.86
N GLU A 26 -13.97 10.29 5.67
CA GLU A 26 -14.47 9.78 4.39
C GLU A 26 -13.38 9.91 3.32
N LEU A 27 -13.24 8.91 2.46
CA LEU A 27 -12.43 8.97 1.24
C LEU A 27 -13.35 8.78 0.04
N ARG A 28 -13.31 9.74 -0.89
CA ARG A 28 -13.97 9.62 -2.19
C ARG A 28 -12.90 9.36 -3.22
N ILE A 29 -13.05 8.26 -3.96
CA ILE A 29 -12.16 7.89 -5.06
C ILE A 29 -13.05 7.79 -6.29
N SER A 30 -12.74 8.58 -7.31
CA SER A 30 -13.44 8.54 -8.60
C SER A 30 -13.09 7.27 -9.37
N GLU A 31 -13.92 6.93 -10.36
CA GLU A 31 -13.65 5.79 -11.25
C GLU A 31 -12.31 5.94 -11.99
N ASP A 32 -12.01 7.15 -12.47
CA ASP A 32 -10.73 7.47 -13.11
C ASP A 32 -9.51 7.24 -12.19
N GLU A 33 -9.66 7.46 -10.89
CA GLU A 33 -8.61 7.20 -9.91
C GLU A 33 -8.48 5.71 -9.58
N LEU A 34 -9.60 4.98 -9.51
CA LEU A 34 -9.59 3.52 -9.34
C LEU A 34 -8.91 2.81 -10.53
N CYS A 35 -9.17 3.28 -11.75
CA CYS A 35 -8.58 2.71 -12.96
C CYS A 35 -7.07 2.92 -13.08
N LYS A 36 -6.48 3.83 -12.29
CA LYS A 36 -5.02 4.06 -12.25
C LYS A 36 -4.29 3.08 -11.34
N VAL A 37 -5.01 2.30 -10.51
CA VAL A 37 -4.42 1.27 -9.66
C VAL A 37 -4.40 -0.05 -10.43
N SER A 38 -3.20 -0.55 -10.73
CA SER A 38 -2.99 -1.85 -11.35
C SER A 38 -2.84 -2.96 -10.31
N LYS A 39 -3.02 -4.21 -10.73
CA LYS A 39 -2.73 -5.38 -9.87
C LYS A 39 -1.24 -5.53 -9.51
N LEU A 40 -0.36 -4.77 -10.17
CA LEU A 40 1.08 -4.77 -9.94
C LEU A 40 1.51 -3.67 -8.96
N ASP A 41 0.61 -2.76 -8.60
CA ASP A 41 0.89 -1.75 -7.58
C ASP A 41 0.88 -2.41 -6.20
N LEU A 42 2.06 -2.47 -5.59
CA LEU A 42 2.25 -3.01 -4.26
C LEU A 42 2.42 -1.88 -3.26
N VAL A 43 1.63 -1.89 -2.19
CA VAL A 43 1.82 -0.98 -1.07
C VAL A 43 2.84 -1.59 -0.11
N LYS A 44 4.02 -0.97 -0.02
CA LYS A 44 5.00 -1.25 1.02
C LYS A 44 4.64 -0.52 2.31
N LEU A 45 4.78 -1.21 3.42
CA LEU A 45 4.56 -0.71 4.77
C LEU A 45 5.89 -0.65 5.49
N LEU A 46 6.36 0.56 5.81
CA LEU A 46 7.62 0.82 6.51
C LEU A 46 7.32 1.48 7.86
N TRP A 47 8.02 1.07 8.92
CA TRP A 47 7.97 1.78 10.20
C TRP A 47 9.13 2.76 10.27
N ASP A 48 8.83 4.04 10.50
CA ASP A 48 9.80 5.07 10.82
C ASP A 48 9.91 5.18 12.35
N PRO A 49 10.99 4.64 12.97
CA PRO A 49 11.14 4.66 14.42
C PRO A 49 11.44 6.05 14.98
N GLU A 50 12.05 6.95 14.19
CA GLU A 50 12.42 8.29 14.65
C GLU A 50 11.18 9.16 14.83
N LYS A 51 10.21 9.00 13.93
CA LYS A 51 8.94 9.73 13.97
C LYS A 51 7.82 8.95 14.64
N SER A 52 8.04 7.66 14.92
CA SER A 52 7.02 6.73 15.43
C SER A 52 5.80 6.67 14.50
N GLU A 53 6.04 6.57 13.20
CA GLU A 53 4.99 6.58 12.17
C GLU A 53 5.08 5.36 11.24
N VAL A 54 3.92 4.94 10.72
CA VAL A 54 3.86 3.98 9.60
C VAL A 54 3.83 4.74 8.28
N VAL A 55 4.79 4.45 7.40
CA VAL A 55 4.86 4.99 6.04
C VAL A 55 4.27 3.97 5.07
N LEU A 56 3.23 4.38 4.35
CA LEU A 56 2.63 3.64 3.26
C LEU A 56 3.21 4.19 1.95
N ARG A 57 3.89 3.35 1.17
CA ARG A 57 4.50 3.74 -0.12
C ARG A 57 4.05 2.80 -1.22
N VAL A 58 3.54 3.34 -2.32
CA VAL A 58 3.31 2.57 -3.54
C VAL A 58 4.65 2.32 -4.21
N ASP A 59 4.95 1.06 -4.51
CA ASP A 59 6.06 0.66 -5.34
C ASP A 59 5.48 -0.03 -6.58
N ALA A 60 5.77 0.51 -7.75
CA ALA A 60 5.40 -0.14 -8.99
C ALA A 60 6.35 -1.31 -9.19
N MET A 61 5.85 -2.56 -9.26
CA MET A 61 6.68 -3.64 -9.78
C MET A 61 6.97 -3.33 -11.25
N ILE A 62 8.13 -2.75 -11.54
CA ILE A 62 8.73 -2.85 -12.86
C ILE A 62 9.04 -4.34 -13.01
N ALA A 63 8.23 -5.05 -13.80
CA ALA A 63 8.57 -6.42 -14.17
C ALA A 63 10.03 -6.41 -14.67
N PRO A 64 10.93 -7.25 -14.13
CA PRO A 64 12.27 -7.34 -14.69
C PRO A 64 12.09 -7.71 -16.15
N ASP A 65 12.59 -6.85 -17.03
CA ASP A 65 12.71 -7.06 -18.47
C ASP A 65 13.11 -8.52 -18.69
N THR A 66 12.17 -9.38 -19.12
CA THR A 66 12.47 -10.77 -19.47
C THR A 66 13.27 -10.76 -20.76
N LYS A 67 14.54 -10.35 -20.68
CA LYS A 67 15.59 -10.69 -21.65
C LYS A 67 16.16 -12.05 -21.28
N TYR A 68 15.35 -13.09 -21.44
CA TYR A 68 15.90 -14.42 -21.69
C TYR A 68 16.19 -14.52 -23.18
N LYS A 69 17.47 -14.39 -23.52
CA LYS A 69 18.04 -14.93 -24.75
C LYS A 69 17.73 -16.42 -24.81
N ASN A 70 17.18 -16.87 -25.94
CA ASN A 70 17.72 -17.96 -26.75
C ASN A 70 17.20 -17.82 -28.18
#